data_AF-A0AA46DDU0-F1
#
_entry.id   AF-A0AA46DDU0-F1
#
_cell.length_a   1.000
_cell.length_b   1.000
_cell.length_c   1.000
_cell.angle_alpha   90.00
_cell.angle_beta   90.00
_cell.angle_gamma   90.00
#
_symmetry.space_group_name_H-M   'P 1'
#
loop_
_entity.id
_entity.type
_entity.pdbx_description
1 polymer ?
#
loop_
_entity_poly.entity_id
_entity_poly.type
_entity_poly.pdbx_seq_one_letter_code
_entity_poly.pdbx_strand_id
1 'polypeptide(L)'
;MEALKITARLYNGFTSADPWSPSIDGILAYWHMREKLGDEFDLAASNSALMQPVDDLPLERVEHGDQWWYACSSPIYTLHATARKHMHRRFDDAHERHLDLQGKSGKILTAAGPYKNSRIPFLLRVTDRVEWHVVGDRPSIERLLRQCSHIGARYGSGYGRVREWLLEPGDRETALRRRPVPVSYADEHGIDGERLTWGLRPPARLRSTRTLCVMPEVPA
;
A
#
# COMPACT_ATOMS: atom_id res chain seq x y z
N MET A 1 11.03 1.24 -22.02
CA MET A 1 11.06 1.12 -20.55
C MET A 1 12.48 1.37 -20.09
N GLU A 2 12.65 2.03 -18.94
CA GLU A 2 13.95 2.36 -18.36
C GLU A 2 13.94 2.11 -16.84
N ALA A 3 15.13 2.00 -16.24
CA ALA A 3 15.28 1.89 -14.79
C ALA A 3 15.15 3.27 -14.13
N LEU A 4 14.24 3.40 -13.18
CA LEU A 4 13.86 4.65 -12.54
C LEU A 4 13.94 4.53 -11.03
N LYS A 5 14.42 5.59 -10.38
CA LYS A 5 14.27 5.78 -8.94
C LYS A 5 13.17 6.80 -8.71
N ILE A 6 12.08 6.37 -8.10
CA ILE A 6 10.93 7.18 -7.73
C ILE A 6 11.10 7.58 -6.27
N THR A 7 11.03 8.89 -5.97
CA THR A 7 11.08 9.41 -4.61
C THR A 7 9.82 10.19 -4.27
N ALA A 8 9.14 9.83 -3.20
CA ALA A 8 8.13 10.65 -2.55
C ALA A 8 8.78 11.42 -1.40
N ARG A 9 8.86 12.75 -1.47
CA ARG A 9 9.22 13.55 -0.28
C ARG A 9 7.97 13.80 0.55
N LEU A 10 8.04 13.61 1.85
CA LEU A 10 6.89 13.61 2.76
C LEU A 10 6.93 14.77 3.74
N TYR A 11 5.74 15.17 4.22
CA TYR A 11 5.64 16.15 5.31
C TYR A 11 5.85 15.54 6.69
N ASN A 12 5.41 14.29 6.93
CA ASN A 12 5.29 13.75 8.29
C ASN A 12 5.43 12.22 8.38
N GLY A 13 6.05 11.58 7.39
CA GLY A 13 6.14 10.13 7.29
C GLY A 13 4.83 9.47 6.82
N PHE A 14 4.75 8.15 6.94
CA PHE A 14 3.60 7.36 6.45
C PHE A 14 3.23 6.25 7.43
N THR A 15 2.00 5.74 7.32
CA THR A 15 1.59 4.59 8.13
C THR A 15 1.68 3.31 7.34
N SER A 16 2.28 2.28 7.95
CA SER A 16 2.41 0.95 7.41
C SER A 16 2.52 -0.06 8.54
N ALA A 17 1.98 -1.26 8.35
CA ALA A 17 2.05 -2.34 9.34
C ALA A 17 3.41 -3.07 9.31
N ASP A 18 4.15 -2.95 8.21
CA ASP A 18 5.34 -3.73 7.89
C ASP A 18 6.40 -2.85 7.18
N PRO A 19 7.64 -3.35 7.01
CA PRO A 19 8.69 -2.62 6.31
C PRO A 19 8.56 -2.61 4.77
N TRP A 20 7.84 -3.58 4.18
CA TRP A 20 7.77 -3.80 2.74
C TRP A 20 6.63 -3.03 2.04
N SER A 21 5.80 -2.33 2.82
CA SER A 21 4.68 -1.50 2.36
C SER A 21 4.89 -0.03 2.73
N PRO A 22 4.39 0.93 1.91
CA PRO A 22 3.57 0.74 0.72
C PRO A 22 4.41 0.37 -0.52
N SER A 23 3.88 -0.54 -1.34
CA SER A 23 4.50 -0.88 -2.63
C SER A 23 4.11 0.12 -3.72
N ILE A 24 5.05 0.44 -4.61
CA ILE A 24 4.82 1.42 -5.68
C ILE A 24 3.88 0.90 -6.77
N ASP A 25 3.93 -0.40 -7.09
CA ASP A 25 2.96 -1.05 -7.99
C ASP A 25 1.52 -0.95 -7.46
N GLY A 26 1.32 -1.04 -6.14
CA GLY A 26 0.02 -0.84 -5.50
C GLY A 26 -0.47 0.61 -5.58
N ILE A 27 0.43 1.59 -5.42
CA ILE A 27 0.12 3.02 -5.57
C ILE A 27 -0.27 3.32 -7.03
N LEU A 28 0.53 2.85 -7.99
CA LEU A 28 0.27 3.07 -9.42
C LEU A 28 -1.02 2.36 -9.86
N ALA A 29 -1.26 1.13 -9.40
CA ALA A 29 -2.49 0.41 -9.68
C ALA A 29 -3.75 1.12 -9.19
N TYR A 30 -3.69 1.75 -8.01
CA TYR A 30 -4.82 2.53 -7.52
C TYR A 30 -5.20 3.65 -8.50
N TRP A 31 -4.23 4.45 -8.93
CA TRP A 31 -4.48 5.58 -9.83
C TRP A 31 -4.83 5.14 -11.24
N HIS A 32 -4.16 4.11 -11.75
CA HIS A 32 -4.45 3.52 -13.06
C HIS A 32 -5.89 3.00 -13.12
N MET A 33 -6.32 2.26 -12.11
CA MET A 33 -7.69 1.76 -12.05
C MET A 33 -8.72 2.88 -11.87
N ARG A 34 -8.38 3.94 -11.14
CA ARG A 34 -9.25 5.10 -10.96
C ARG A 34 -9.46 5.86 -12.27
N GLU A 35 -8.42 6.02 -13.08
CA GLU A 35 -8.54 6.62 -14.41
C GLU A 35 -9.32 5.72 -15.37
N LYS A 36 -9.06 4.41 -15.33
CA LYS A 36 -9.69 3.42 -16.22
C LYS A 36 -11.19 3.25 -15.97
N LEU A 37 -11.62 3.26 -14.71
CA LEU A 37 -13.01 3.00 -14.32
C LEU A 37 -13.83 4.27 -14.07
N GLY A 38 -13.18 5.42 -13.85
CA GLY A 38 -13.89 6.66 -13.51
C GLY A 38 -14.78 6.51 -12.28
N ASP A 39 -16.06 6.87 -12.41
CA ASP A 39 -17.04 6.84 -11.31
C ASP A 39 -17.35 5.41 -10.81
N GLU A 40 -17.15 4.38 -11.63
CA GLU A 40 -17.36 2.98 -11.24
C GLU A 40 -16.25 2.47 -10.30
N PHE A 41 -15.15 3.21 -10.18
CA PHE A 41 -14.02 2.82 -9.36
C PHE A 41 -14.42 2.60 -7.90
N ASP A 42 -15.25 3.46 -7.31
CA ASP A 42 -15.59 3.37 -5.88
C ASP A 42 -16.39 2.11 -5.54
N LEU A 43 -17.24 1.66 -6.47
CA LEU A 43 -18.00 0.41 -6.35
C LEU A 43 -17.08 -0.81 -6.43
N ALA A 44 -16.21 -0.84 -7.44
CA ALA A 44 -15.23 -1.92 -7.63
C ALA A 44 -14.19 -1.95 -6.49
N ALA A 45 -13.74 -0.78 -6.03
CA ALA A 45 -12.77 -0.61 -4.95
C ALA A 45 -13.29 -1.16 -3.61
N SER A 46 -14.60 -1.10 -3.40
CA SER A 46 -15.24 -1.51 -2.15
C SER A 46 -15.50 -3.01 -2.06
N ASN A 47 -15.56 -3.72 -3.19
CA ASN A 47 -15.88 -5.14 -3.23
C ASN A 47 -14.70 -6.00 -3.69
N SER A 48 -14.02 -6.65 -2.75
CA SER A 48 -12.87 -7.52 -3.04
C SER A 48 -13.21 -8.73 -3.93
N ALA A 49 -14.48 -9.14 -4.02
CA ALA A 49 -14.89 -10.22 -4.92
C ALA A 49 -14.93 -9.79 -6.41
N LEU A 50 -15.05 -8.49 -6.67
CA LEU A 50 -15.04 -7.92 -8.03
C LEU A 50 -13.63 -7.52 -8.48
N MET A 51 -12.65 -7.60 -7.57
CA MET A 51 -11.28 -7.20 -7.87
C MET A 51 -10.50 -8.30 -8.58
N GLN A 52 -9.81 -7.91 -9.64
CA GLN A 52 -8.80 -8.72 -10.31
C GLN A 52 -7.41 -8.09 -10.11
N PRO A 53 -6.34 -8.90 -10.22
CA PRO A 53 -4.99 -8.35 -10.29
C PRO A 53 -4.87 -7.36 -11.47
N VAL A 54 -4.27 -6.20 -11.24
CA VAL A 54 -4.06 -5.18 -12.28
C VAL A 54 -2.81 -5.54 -13.06
N ASP A 55 -2.96 -5.92 -14.33
CA ASP A 55 -1.92 -6.51 -15.18
C ASP A 55 -1.42 -5.58 -16.31
N ASP A 56 -1.96 -4.37 -16.41
CA ASP A 56 -1.66 -3.37 -17.45
C ASP A 56 -0.99 -2.09 -16.91
N LEU A 57 -0.20 -2.18 -15.84
CA LEU A 57 0.60 -1.05 -15.33
C LEU A 57 1.75 -0.66 -16.28
N PRO A 58 2.20 0.61 -16.24
CA PRO A 58 3.37 1.09 -16.99
C PRO A 58 4.71 0.63 -16.37
N LEU A 59 4.78 -0.60 -15.89
CA LEU A 59 5.93 -1.24 -15.28
C LEU A 59 6.28 -2.50 -16.06
N GLU A 60 7.57 -2.84 -16.11
CA GLU A 60 8.02 -4.10 -16.68
C GLU A 60 7.47 -5.27 -15.86
N ARG A 61 6.90 -6.26 -16.55
CA ARG A 61 6.41 -7.50 -15.93
C ARG A 61 7.54 -8.52 -15.89
N VAL A 62 7.76 -9.09 -14.71
CA VAL A 62 8.60 -10.26 -14.47
C VAL A 62 7.72 -11.49 -14.46
N GLU A 63 8.09 -12.51 -15.23
CA GLU A 63 7.40 -13.79 -15.31
C GLU A 63 8.32 -14.89 -14.80
N HIS A 64 7.79 -15.79 -13.97
CA HIS A 64 8.52 -16.94 -13.45
C HIS A 64 7.54 -18.06 -13.11
N GLY A 65 7.62 -19.16 -13.87
CA GLY A 65 6.65 -20.26 -13.78
C GLY A 65 5.24 -19.78 -14.15
N ASP A 66 4.28 -20.01 -13.25
CA ASP A 66 2.88 -19.58 -13.37
C ASP A 66 2.61 -18.22 -12.69
N GLN A 67 3.63 -17.60 -12.11
CA GLN A 67 3.53 -16.32 -11.40
C GLN A 67 4.08 -15.17 -12.25
N TRP A 68 3.53 -13.98 -12.00
CA TRP A 68 4.06 -12.74 -12.53
C TRP A 68 3.95 -11.63 -11.49
N TRP A 69 4.82 -10.63 -11.62
CA TRP A 69 4.82 -9.41 -10.81
C TRP A 69 5.49 -8.27 -11.56
N TYR A 70 5.50 -7.07 -10.98
CA TYR A 70 6.17 -5.92 -11.58
C TYR A 70 7.61 -5.75 -11.08
N ALA A 71 8.51 -5.33 -11.95
CA ALA A 71 9.88 -4.97 -11.60
C ALA A 71 9.89 -3.67 -10.78
N CYS A 72 9.65 -3.77 -9.48
CA CYS A 72 9.74 -2.66 -8.53
C CYS A 72 10.13 -3.11 -7.12
N SER A 73 10.96 -2.32 -6.44
CA SER A 73 11.37 -2.61 -5.07
C SER A 73 10.23 -2.37 -4.06
N SER A 74 10.40 -2.90 -2.86
CA SER A 74 9.79 -2.39 -1.63
C SER A 74 10.26 -0.97 -1.32
N PRO A 75 9.56 -0.23 -0.44
CA PRO A 75 9.96 1.12 -0.06
C PRO A 75 11.30 1.11 0.67
N ILE A 76 12.18 2.03 0.28
CA ILE A 76 13.49 2.27 0.85
C ILE A 76 13.46 3.66 1.51
N TYR A 77 13.82 3.77 2.77
CA TYR A 77 13.79 5.03 3.51
C TYR A 77 14.64 4.92 4.78
N THR A 78 15.15 6.06 5.26
CA THR A 78 15.75 6.15 6.58
C THR A 78 14.66 6.39 7.62
N LEU A 79 14.55 5.49 8.59
CA LEU A 79 13.61 5.60 9.68
C LEU A 79 14.17 6.52 10.78
N HIS A 80 13.69 7.76 10.85
CA HIS A 80 14.09 8.69 11.91
C HIS A 80 13.47 8.36 13.27
N ALA A 81 12.22 7.89 13.24
CA ALA A 81 11.50 7.45 14.44
C ALA A 81 10.33 6.54 14.09
N THR A 82 9.89 5.76 15.06
CA THR A 82 8.64 5.02 14.99
C THR A 82 7.70 5.51 16.09
N ALA A 83 6.45 5.82 15.74
CA ALA A 83 5.46 6.24 16.72
C ALA A 83 4.21 5.35 16.66
N ARG A 84 3.80 4.82 17.81
CA ARG A 84 2.50 4.16 17.94
C ARG A 84 1.40 5.21 18.12
N LYS A 85 0.49 5.29 17.18
CA LYS A 85 -0.69 6.18 17.22
C LYS A 85 -1.96 5.34 17.37
N HIS A 86 -3.08 6.00 17.65
CA HIS A 86 -4.36 5.32 17.89
C HIS A 86 -5.48 6.03 17.16
N MET A 87 -6.32 5.24 16.50
CA MET A 87 -7.61 5.68 15.99
C MET A 87 -8.69 5.26 16.98
N HIS A 88 -9.61 6.16 17.28
CA HIS A 88 -10.72 5.89 18.20
C HIS A 88 -12.00 5.80 17.40
N ARG A 89 -12.61 4.61 17.37
CA ARG A 89 -14.01 4.47 16.96
C ARG A 89 -14.86 4.61 18.20
N ARG A 90 -15.83 5.52 18.17
CA ARG A 90 -16.75 5.80 19.27
C ARG A 90 -18.17 5.83 18.74
N PHE A 91 -19.12 5.48 19.60
CA PHE A 91 -20.51 5.81 19.40
C PHE A 91 -20.65 7.33 19.20
N ASP A 92 -21.46 7.72 18.23
CA ASP A 92 -21.72 9.12 17.91
C ASP A 92 -22.81 9.64 18.83
N ASP A 93 -22.38 10.27 19.93
CA ASP A 93 -23.24 10.92 20.91
C ASP A 93 -23.87 12.20 20.37
N ALA A 94 -23.26 12.87 19.40
CA ALA A 94 -23.79 14.10 18.81
C ALA A 94 -25.09 13.88 18.01
N HIS A 95 -25.33 12.65 17.56
CA HIS A 95 -26.52 12.25 16.82
C HIS A 95 -27.45 11.33 17.64
N GLU A 96 -27.26 11.23 18.96
CA GLU A 96 -28.08 10.37 19.82
C GLU A 96 -29.58 10.68 19.73
N ARG A 97 -29.94 11.95 19.48
CA ARG A 97 -31.33 12.42 19.30
C ARG A 97 -32.07 11.74 18.15
N HIS A 98 -31.35 11.12 17.21
CA HIS A 98 -31.92 10.40 16.07
C HIS A 98 -32.18 8.91 16.37
N LEU A 99 -31.84 8.43 17.57
CA LEU A 99 -32.22 7.10 18.01
C LEU A 99 -33.72 7.05 18.30
N ASP A 100 -34.47 6.40 17.42
CA ASP A 100 -35.85 6.05 17.69
C ASP A 100 -35.89 4.83 18.63
N LEU A 101 -36.05 5.09 19.92
CA LEU A 101 -36.23 4.06 20.94
C LEU A 101 -37.71 3.66 21.11
N GLN A 102 -38.62 4.17 20.27
CA GLN A 102 -40.06 3.89 20.32
C GLN A 102 -40.66 4.11 21.71
N GLY A 103 -40.27 5.20 22.35
CA GLY A 103 -40.72 5.57 23.70
C GLY A 103 -40.11 4.74 24.83
N LYS A 104 -39.13 3.86 24.56
CA LYS A 104 -38.43 3.06 25.57
C LYS A 104 -37.14 3.77 26.02
N SER A 105 -36.84 3.73 27.30
CA SER A 105 -35.47 3.97 27.77
C SER A 105 -34.66 2.69 27.59
N GLY A 106 -33.39 2.82 27.19
CA GLY A 106 -32.54 1.68 26.88
C GLY A 106 -31.07 1.96 27.10
N LYS A 107 -30.28 0.89 27.18
CA LYS A 107 -28.82 0.95 27.28
C LYS A 107 -28.21 0.59 25.93
N ILE A 108 -27.40 1.48 25.38
CA ILE A 108 -26.63 1.20 24.17
C ILE A 108 -25.39 0.39 24.55
N LEU A 109 -25.27 -0.81 24.01
CA LEU A 109 -24.08 -1.64 24.22
C LEU A 109 -22.94 -1.18 23.31
N THR A 110 -22.04 -0.36 23.84
CA THR A 110 -20.88 0.15 23.09
C THR A 110 -19.66 -0.75 23.14
N ALA A 111 -19.66 -1.81 23.96
CA ALA A 111 -18.50 -2.69 24.16
C ALA A 111 -18.45 -3.90 23.21
N ALA A 112 -19.55 -4.24 22.53
CA ALA A 112 -19.67 -5.45 21.71
C ALA A 112 -20.30 -5.16 20.33
N GLY A 113 -20.21 -6.14 19.43
CA GLY A 113 -20.76 -6.05 18.08
C GLY A 113 -19.88 -5.30 17.07
N PRO A 114 -20.31 -5.23 15.80
CA PRO A 114 -19.53 -4.69 14.69
C PRO A 114 -19.19 -3.20 14.88
N TYR A 115 -20.00 -2.44 15.62
CA TYR A 115 -19.83 -1.00 15.87
C TYR A 115 -19.27 -0.66 17.25
N LYS A 116 -18.71 -1.64 18.00
CA LYS A 116 -18.14 -1.38 19.33
C LYS A 116 -17.12 -0.24 19.33
N ASN A 117 -17.07 0.49 20.44
CA ASN A 117 -16.01 1.42 20.73
C ASN A 117 -14.67 0.67 20.71
N SER A 118 -13.70 1.22 20.00
CA SER A 118 -12.39 0.59 19.87
C SER A 118 -11.28 1.63 19.78
N ARG A 119 -10.16 1.31 20.43
CA ARG A 119 -8.90 2.03 20.29
C ARG A 119 -7.97 1.16 19.46
N ILE A 120 -7.82 1.50 18.19
CA ILE A 120 -7.10 0.70 17.21
C ILE A 120 -5.69 1.30 17.07
N PRO A 121 -4.63 0.60 17.53
CA PRO A 121 -3.28 1.09 17.34
C PRO A 121 -2.87 0.99 15.88
N PHE A 122 -2.01 1.90 15.44
CA PHE A 122 -1.31 1.82 14.16
C PHE A 122 0.09 2.40 14.29
N LEU A 123 0.96 1.99 13.37
CA LEU A 123 2.36 2.38 13.36
C LEU A 123 2.59 3.53 12.36
N LEU A 124 3.19 4.60 12.84
CA LEU A 124 3.70 5.69 12.03
C LEU A 124 5.21 5.53 11.86
N ARG A 125 5.67 5.47 10.62
CA ARG A 125 7.09 5.48 10.24
C ARG A 125 7.46 6.92 9.89
N VAL A 126 8.26 7.57 10.75
CA VAL A 126 8.68 8.95 10.56
C VAL A 126 9.90 8.97 9.66
N THR A 127 9.74 9.55 8.48
CA THR A 127 10.77 9.76 7.46
C THR A 127 10.44 11.02 6.66
N ASP A 128 11.46 11.67 6.11
CA ASP A 128 11.31 12.82 5.20
C ASP A 128 11.06 12.40 3.74
N ARG A 129 11.36 11.14 3.39
CA ARG A 129 11.17 10.61 2.03
C ARG A 129 11.02 9.09 2.00
N VAL A 130 10.49 8.59 0.90
CA VAL A 130 10.46 7.16 0.57
C VAL A 130 10.85 6.99 -0.89
N GLU A 131 11.69 6.00 -1.15
CA GLU A 131 12.27 5.71 -2.46
C GLU A 131 11.85 4.31 -2.93
N TRP A 132 11.67 4.18 -4.24
CA TRP A 132 11.47 2.90 -4.91
C TRP A 132 12.27 2.87 -6.19
N HIS A 133 12.82 1.71 -6.51
CA HIS A 133 13.43 1.45 -7.80
C HIS A 133 12.45 0.66 -8.65
N VAL A 134 12.25 1.06 -9.89
CA VAL A 134 11.34 0.40 -10.83
C VAL A 134 11.96 0.27 -12.21
N VAL A 135 11.43 -0.63 -13.03
CA VAL A 135 11.62 -0.58 -14.48
C VAL A 135 10.28 -0.32 -15.13
N GLY A 136 10.18 0.71 -15.96
CA GLY A 136 8.89 1.07 -16.57
C GLY A 136 8.93 2.23 -17.54
N ASP A 137 7.75 2.72 -17.89
CA ASP A 137 7.56 3.87 -18.78
C ASP A 137 7.45 5.18 -17.99
N ARG A 138 8.49 6.01 -18.03
CA ARG A 138 8.58 7.26 -17.24
C ARG A 138 7.37 8.18 -17.44
N PRO A 139 6.96 8.56 -18.68
CA PRO A 139 5.85 9.49 -18.86
C PRO A 139 4.53 8.98 -18.25
N SER A 140 4.24 7.68 -18.41
CA SER A 140 3.03 7.08 -17.84
C SER A 140 3.09 7.01 -16.31
N ILE A 141 4.24 6.67 -15.74
CA ILE A 141 4.43 6.67 -14.28
C ILE A 141 4.27 8.08 -13.71
N GLU A 142 4.90 9.09 -14.32
CA GLU A 142 4.77 10.49 -13.88
C GLU A 142 3.33 10.96 -13.89
N ARG A 143 2.58 10.64 -14.95
CA ARG A 143 1.15 10.97 -15.08
C ARG A 143 0.31 10.40 -13.94
N LEU A 144 0.56 9.14 -13.56
CA LEU A 144 -0.14 8.50 -12.43
C LEU A 144 0.26 9.13 -11.08
N LEU A 145 1.56 9.36 -10.86
CA LEU A 145 2.05 9.90 -9.59
C LEU A 145 1.64 11.36 -9.35
N ARG A 146 1.43 12.16 -10.41
CA ARG A 146 0.93 13.54 -10.30
C ARG A 146 -0.40 13.64 -9.55
N GLN A 147 -1.21 12.59 -9.58
CA GLN A 147 -2.50 12.54 -8.86
C GLN A 147 -2.35 12.05 -7.42
N CYS A 148 -1.24 11.39 -7.11
CA CYS A 148 -0.98 10.79 -5.80
C CYS A 148 -0.53 11.84 -4.78
N SER A 149 -1.48 12.31 -3.96
CA SER A 149 -1.20 13.27 -2.88
C SER A 149 -0.73 12.63 -1.56
N HIS A 150 -0.99 11.33 -1.37
CA HIS A 150 -0.67 10.61 -0.14
C HIS A 150 -0.24 9.17 -0.42
N ILE A 151 0.68 8.64 0.40
CA ILE A 151 1.10 7.24 0.40
C ILE A 151 0.82 6.55 1.75
N GLY A 152 0.75 5.23 1.74
CA GLY A 152 0.47 4.44 2.94
C GLY A 152 -0.98 4.54 3.40
N ALA A 153 -1.28 4.01 4.59
CA ALA A 153 -2.63 4.01 5.12
C ALA A 153 -2.95 5.32 5.88
N ARG A 154 -4.21 5.49 6.29
CA ARG A 154 -4.67 6.59 7.17
C ARG A 154 -4.39 8.00 6.61
N TYR A 155 -4.41 8.17 5.29
CA TYR A 155 -4.28 9.48 4.64
C TYR A 155 -5.35 10.48 5.10
N GLY A 156 -6.58 10.03 5.42
CA GLY A 156 -7.63 10.88 5.99
C GLY A 156 -7.32 11.46 7.37
N SER A 157 -6.29 10.94 8.06
CA SER A 157 -5.75 11.50 9.31
C SER A 157 -4.52 12.39 9.09
N GLY A 158 -4.19 12.71 7.83
CA GLY A 158 -3.10 13.62 7.44
C GLY A 158 -1.73 12.97 7.33
N TYR A 159 -1.61 11.64 7.40
CA TYR A 159 -0.33 10.93 7.25
C TYR A 159 -0.01 10.59 5.80
N GLY A 160 1.28 10.46 5.48
CA GLY A 160 1.73 10.04 4.16
C GLY A 160 1.64 11.13 3.10
N ARG A 161 1.37 12.38 3.48
CA ARG A 161 1.20 13.49 2.54
C ARG A 161 2.49 13.72 1.77
N VAL A 162 2.40 13.61 0.45
CA VAL A 162 3.50 13.83 -0.48
C VAL A 162 3.63 15.32 -0.77
N ARG A 163 4.84 15.84 -0.61
CA ARG A 163 5.21 17.21 -0.96
C ARG A 163 5.53 17.31 -2.44
N GLU A 164 6.31 16.37 -2.94
CA GLU A 164 6.77 16.31 -4.33
C GLU A 164 7.16 14.87 -4.69
N TRP A 165 6.99 14.53 -5.96
CA TRP A 165 7.48 13.32 -6.59
C TRP A 165 8.68 13.65 -7.45
N LEU A 166 9.76 12.86 -7.31
CA LEU A 166 10.96 12.98 -8.14
C LEU A 166 11.20 11.65 -8.85
N LEU A 167 11.54 11.71 -10.13
CA LEU A 167 11.90 10.54 -10.93
C LEU A 167 13.29 10.75 -11.52
N GLU A 168 14.23 9.94 -11.09
CA GLU A 168 15.64 10.00 -11.48
C GLU A 168 16.03 8.68 -12.17
N PRO A 169 17.16 8.62 -12.90
CA PRO A 169 17.74 7.33 -13.30
C PRO A 169 17.91 6.42 -12.08
N GLY A 170 17.44 5.18 -12.19
CA GLY A 170 17.46 4.21 -11.11
C GLY A 170 18.37 3.03 -11.38
N ASP A 171 18.30 2.07 -10.46
CA ASP A 171 18.99 0.79 -10.56
C ASP A 171 17.99 -0.35 -10.78
N ARG A 172 18.18 -1.09 -11.87
CA ARG A 172 17.36 -2.24 -12.26
C ARG A 172 17.51 -3.39 -11.28
N GLU A 173 18.71 -3.62 -10.75
CA GLU A 173 18.96 -4.75 -9.86
C GLU A 173 18.17 -4.59 -8.55
N THR A 174 18.20 -3.39 -7.97
CA THR A 174 17.37 -3.01 -6.82
C THR A 174 15.89 -3.20 -7.12
N ALA A 175 15.39 -2.82 -8.31
CA ALA A 175 13.99 -3.01 -8.69
C ALA A 175 13.56 -4.49 -8.71
N LEU A 176 14.46 -5.40 -9.07
CA LEU A 176 14.17 -6.83 -9.20
C LEU A 176 14.38 -7.61 -7.89
N ARG A 177 15.38 -7.22 -7.09
CA ARG A 177 15.80 -8.00 -5.91
C ARG A 177 15.26 -7.49 -4.58
N ARG A 178 14.96 -6.19 -4.45
CA ARG A 178 14.57 -5.57 -3.16
C ARG A 178 13.06 -5.54 -2.94
N ARG A 179 12.34 -6.60 -3.32
CA ARG A 179 10.91 -6.79 -3.02
C ARG A 179 10.64 -8.23 -2.58
N PRO A 180 9.53 -8.51 -1.89
CA PRO A 180 9.03 -9.86 -1.75
C PRO A 180 8.89 -10.56 -3.11
N VAL A 181 9.55 -11.70 -3.27
CA VAL A 181 9.57 -12.52 -4.49
C VAL A 181 9.25 -13.98 -4.17
N PRO A 182 8.67 -14.78 -5.10
CA PRO A 182 8.41 -16.20 -4.87
C PRO A 182 9.66 -16.95 -4.43
N VAL A 183 9.51 -17.96 -3.55
CA VAL A 183 10.65 -18.75 -3.05
C VAL A 183 11.47 -19.38 -4.17
N SER A 184 10.84 -19.92 -5.21
CA SER A 184 11.56 -20.52 -6.36
C SER A 184 12.44 -19.51 -7.08
N TYR A 185 11.94 -18.29 -7.30
CA TYR A 185 12.70 -17.21 -7.91
C TYR A 185 13.86 -16.77 -7.01
N ALA A 186 13.60 -16.68 -5.71
CA ALA A 186 14.60 -16.29 -4.72
C ALA A 186 15.77 -17.29 -4.66
N ASP A 187 15.47 -18.58 -4.61
CA ASP A 187 16.47 -19.65 -4.57
C ASP A 187 17.36 -19.65 -5.84
N GLU A 188 16.78 -19.42 -7.02
CA GLU A 188 17.52 -19.32 -8.29
C GLU A 188 18.43 -18.09 -8.39
N HIS A 189 18.04 -16.98 -7.75
CA HIS A 189 18.75 -15.70 -7.85
C HIS A 189 19.60 -15.39 -6.61
N GLY A 190 19.66 -16.29 -5.62
CA GLY A 190 20.39 -16.10 -4.37
C GLY A 190 19.85 -14.92 -3.55
N ILE A 191 18.53 -14.81 -3.41
CA ILE A 191 17.87 -13.80 -2.59
C ILE A 191 17.50 -14.43 -1.24
N ASP A 192 18.12 -13.94 -0.18
CA ASP A 192 17.89 -14.42 1.19
C ASP A 192 16.92 -13.52 1.96
N GLY A 193 16.23 -14.09 2.96
CA GLY A 193 15.29 -13.36 3.82
C GLY A 193 14.28 -14.26 4.54
N GLU A 194 13.37 -13.64 5.30
CA GLU A 194 12.28 -14.34 5.97
C GLU A 194 11.28 -14.90 4.94
N ARG A 195 10.65 -16.05 5.23
CA ARG A 195 9.64 -16.64 4.34
C ARG A 195 8.24 -16.35 4.85
N LEU A 196 7.45 -15.55 4.11
CA LEU A 196 6.08 -15.18 4.47
C LEU A 196 5.11 -15.34 3.30
N THR A 197 3.84 -15.62 3.60
CA THR A 197 2.78 -15.54 2.59
C THR A 197 2.49 -14.09 2.25
N TRP A 198 2.77 -13.67 1.02
CA TRP A 198 2.73 -12.26 0.61
C TRP A 198 1.95 -12.05 -0.69
N GLY A 199 1.26 -10.91 -0.80
CA GLY A 199 0.54 -10.50 -2.00
C GLY A 199 1.50 -9.95 -3.05
N LEU A 200 1.73 -10.71 -4.11
CA LEU A 200 2.76 -10.42 -5.10
C LEU A 200 2.30 -9.40 -6.16
N ARG A 201 1.00 -9.41 -6.49
CA ARG A 201 0.38 -8.59 -7.54
C ARG A 201 -0.57 -7.56 -6.92
N PRO A 202 -0.64 -6.33 -7.48
CA PRO A 202 -1.59 -5.33 -7.01
C PRO A 202 -3.02 -5.69 -7.42
N PRO A 203 -4.03 -5.46 -6.55
CA PRO A 203 -3.92 -5.08 -5.15
C PRO A 203 -3.44 -6.22 -4.25
N ALA A 204 -2.41 -5.96 -3.41
CA ALA A 204 -1.78 -6.98 -2.56
C ALA A 204 -2.71 -7.63 -1.52
N ARG A 205 -3.88 -7.02 -1.25
CA ARG A 205 -4.89 -7.58 -0.33
C ARG A 205 -5.66 -8.76 -0.90
N LEU A 206 -5.66 -8.95 -2.23
CA LEU A 206 -6.37 -10.06 -2.86
C LEU A 206 -5.78 -11.40 -2.42
N ARG A 207 -6.64 -12.38 -2.13
CA ARG A 207 -6.18 -13.72 -1.74
C ARG A 207 -5.52 -14.45 -2.91
N SER A 208 -6.02 -14.24 -4.13
CA SER A 208 -5.51 -14.87 -5.36
C SER A 208 -4.10 -14.43 -5.75
N THR A 209 -3.60 -13.32 -5.19
CA THR A 209 -2.25 -12.81 -5.45
C THR A 209 -1.23 -13.27 -4.42
N ARG A 210 -1.66 -14.03 -3.40
CA ARG A 210 -0.78 -14.47 -2.32
C ARG A 210 -0.03 -15.75 -2.69
N THR A 211 1.27 -15.72 -2.47
CA THR A 211 2.13 -16.89 -2.58
C THR A 211 3.17 -16.88 -1.46
N LEU A 212 3.89 -17.98 -1.27
CA LEU A 212 5.02 -18.01 -0.34
C LEU A 212 6.19 -17.24 -0.97
N CYS A 213 6.63 -16.19 -0.30
CA CYS A 213 7.69 -15.32 -0.77
C CYS A 213 8.88 -15.31 0.20
N VAL A 214 10.07 -15.07 -0.33
CA VAL A 214 11.20 -14.58 0.46
C VAL A 214 11.09 -13.07 0.56
N MET A 215 11.22 -12.57 1.79
CA MET A 215 11.11 -11.17 2.17
C MET A 215 12.52 -10.61 2.35
N PRO A 216 13.09 -9.92 1.34
CA PRO A 216 14.46 -9.44 1.42
C PRO A 216 14.61 -8.42 2.54
N GLU A 217 15.80 -8.34 3.13
CA GLU A 217 16.12 -7.33 4.12
C GLU A 217 15.97 -5.93 3.51
N VAL A 218 15.12 -5.12 4.14
CA VAL A 218 14.96 -3.70 3.82
C VAL A 218 15.84 -2.93 4.80
N PRO A 219 16.81 -2.12 4.33
CA PRO A 219 17.55 -1.23 5.21
C PRO A 219 16.55 -0.27 5.87
N ALA A 220 16.52 -0.25 7.20
CA ALA A 220 15.71 0.70 7.97
C ALA A 220 16.47 2.00 8.23
#